data_AF-A0A955T2N4-F1
#
_entry.id   AF-A0A955T2N4-F1
#
_cell.length_a   1.000
_cell.length_b   1.000
_cell.length_c   1.000
_cell.angle_alpha   90.00
_cell.angle_beta   90.00
_cell.angle_gamma   90.00
#
_symmetry.space_group_name_H-M   'P 1'
#
loop_
_entity.id
_entity.type
_entity.pdbx_description
1 polymer ?
#
loop_
_entity_poly.entity_id
_entity_poly.type
_entity_poly.pdbx_seq_one_letter_code
_entity_poly.pdbx_strand_id
1 'polypeptide(L)'
;GGYLGGKIGTKIARVYENIGMALLPHAGLAIGLIVILNSDPVIASNYPEVVRELTNVVLAAVVIFEIIGPPLVRRSIRNADEDGKDRQRIVEFLQEEYIVTPLEATDKWDAIRQLAAFLKRTHGLTELTVDDLVESIEEREKSISTAMGSGVAIPHAKLPSGPDIMGVMGICPNGIDFDAPDNKPVHYIIMIATPREHQQRHLQVMAAVARMISDTNTRAKLLVAKTPAEVYEAIEVESKENYNYFLED
;
A
#
# COMPACT_ATOMS: atom_id res chain seq x y z
N GLY A 1 -12.53 24.48 7.71
CA GLY A 1 -11.93 23.51 6.78
C GLY A 1 -12.94 22.48 6.31
N GLY A 2 -13.40 21.59 7.20
CA GLY A 2 -14.23 20.43 6.85
C GLY A 2 -15.54 20.71 6.10
N TYR A 3 -16.24 21.81 6.40
CA TYR A 3 -17.51 22.15 5.73
C TYR A 3 -17.36 22.49 4.24
N LEU A 4 -16.25 23.12 3.84
CA LEU A 4 -15.96 23.40 2.42
C LEU A 4 -15.36 22.20 1.70
N GLY A 5 -14.50 21.42 2.39
CA GLY A 5 -13.93 20.19 1.83
C GLY A 5 -15.00 19.14 1.48
N GLY A 6 -16.05 19.04 2.31
CA GLY A 6 -17.19 18.18 2.03
C GLY A 6 -17.99 18.59 0.78
N LYS A 7 -18.12 19.90 0.50
CA LYS A 7 -18.90 20.37 -0.66
C LYS A 7 -18.28 20.05 -2.02
N ILE A 8 -16.98 19.75 -2.06
CA ILE A 8 -16.26 19.43 -3.30
C ILE A 8 -16.25 17.91 -3.56
N GLY A 9 -16.42 17.08 -2.51
CA GLY A 9 -16.54 15.63 -2.61
C GLY A 9 -17.98 15.14 -2.74
N THR A 10 -18.67 15.48 -3.82
CA THR A 10 -19.98 14.89 -4.12
C THR A 10 -19.81 13.46 -4.63
N LYS A 11 -20.17 12.44 -3.83
CA LYS A 11 -20.86 11.20 -4.30
C LYS A 11 -21.04 10.02 -3.32
N ILE A 12 -20.84 10.13 -2.00
CA ILE A 12 -21.28 9.06 -1.05
C ILE A 12 -22.04 9.65 0.15
N ALA A 13 -23.37 9.59 0.11
CA ALA A 13 -24.25 10.24 1.09
C ALA A 13 -24.04 9.78 2.55
N ARG A 14 -23.75 8.50 2.79
CA ARG A 14 -23.57 7.93 4.15
C ARG A 14 -22.25 8.30 4.81
N VAL A 15 -21.21 8.44 4.00
CA VAL A 15 -19.88 8.84 4.42
C VAL A 15 -19.91 10.32 4.79
N TYR A 16 -20.60 11.16 4.01
CA TYR A 16 -20.77 12.59 4.28
C TYR A 16 -21.46 12.90 5.62
N GLU A 17 -22.51 12.15 5.98
CA GLU A 17 -23.23 12.31 7.25
C GLU A 17 -22.33 12.09 8.48
N ASN A 18 -21.26 11.29 8.35
CA ASN A 18 -20.40 10.87 9.47
C ASN A 18 -18.95 11.41 9.39
N ILE A 19 -18.51 11.91 8.23
CA ILE A 19 -17.17 12.46 7.97
C ILE A 19 -16.98 13.86 8.57
N GLY A 20 -18.06 14.63 8.78
CA GLY A 20 -17.96 15.97 9.37
C GLY A 20 -17.25 16.01 10.73
N MET A 21 -17.35 14.92 11.51
CA MET A 21 -16.65 14.73 12.78
C MET A 21 -15.17 14.32 12.61
N ALA A 22 -14.81 13.72 11.48
CA ALA A 22 -13.46 13.25 11.16
C ALA A 22 -12.58 14.34 10.52
N LEU A 23 -13.20 15.31 9.83
CA LEU A 23 -12.50 16.40 9.11
C LEU A 23 -12.28 17.66 9.96
N LEU A 24 -11.92 17.49 11.23
CA LEU A 24 -11.44 18.59 12.07
C LEU A 24 -9.90 18.61 12.18
N PRO A 25 -9.11 18.85 11.11
CA PRO A 25 -7.72 19.17 11.30
C PRO A 25 -7.61 20.66 11.65
N HIS A 26 -7.65 20.95 12.96
CA HIS A 26 -7.40 22.28 13.53
C HIS A 26 -6.02 22.38 14.23
N ALA A 27 -5.34 21.25 14.46
CA ALA A 27 -4.10 21.20 15.24
C ALA A 27 -2.95 21.99 14.63
N GLY A 28 -2.71 21.87 13.32
CA GLY A 28 -1.60 22.57 12.65
C GLY A 28 -1.73 24.09 12.68
N LEU A 29 -2.94 24.63 12.48
CA LEU A 29 -3.21 26.08 12.60
C LEU A 29 -3.08 26.56 14.04
N ALA A 30 -3.55 25.77 15.00
CA ALA A 30 -3.50 26.10 16.42
C ALA A 30 -2.06 26.12 16.96
N ILE A 31 -1.24 25.12 16.58
CA ILE A 31 0.20 25.08 16.89
C ILE A 31 0.94 26.21 16.18
N GLY A 32 0.64 26.48 14.91
CA GLY A 32 1.22 27.60 14.17
C GLY A 32 0.96 28.96 14.84
N LEU A 33 -0.25 29.20 15.33
CA LEU A 33 -0.59 30.41 16.07
C LEU A 33 0.17 30.53 17.40
N ILE A 34 0.32 29.42 18.15
CA ILE A 34 1.15 29.38 19.37
C ILE A 34 2.59 29.79 19.03
N VAL A 35 3.16 29.22 17.97
CA VAL A 35 4.54 29.50 17.56
C VAL A 35 4.71 30.98 17.21
N ILE A 36 3.76 31.56 16.47
CA ILE A 36 3.78 32.99 16.12
C ILE A 36 3.69 33.87 17.38
N LEU A 37 2.77 33.58 18.30
CA LEU A 37 2.59 34.36 19.53
C LEU A 37 3.81 34.28 20.47
N ASN A 38 4.48 33.13 20.53
CA ASN A 38 5.71 32.97 21.32
C ASN A 38 6.94 33.59 20.63
N SER A 39 6.93 33.71 19.30
CA SER A 39 8.06 34.25 18.53
C SER A 39 7.97 35.77 18.32
N ASP A 40 6.82 36.38 18.56
CA ASP A 40 6.64 37.84 18.49
C ASP A 40 7.23 38.51 19.75
N PRO A 41 8.31 39.30 19.62
CA PRO A 41 9.02 39.87 20.76
C PRO A 41 8.20 40.94 21.49
N VAL A 42 7.23 41.59 20.83
CA VAL A 42 6.37 42.61 21.46
C VAL A 42 5.30 41.93 22.29
N ILE A 43 4.67 40.88 21.76
CA ILE A 43 3.59 40.17 22.45
C ILE A 43 4.16 39.29 23.58
N ALA A 44 5.23 38.54 23.31
CA ALA A 44 5.81 37.63 24.28
C ALA A 44 6.43 38.37 25.49
N SER A 45 6.96 39.58 25.29
CA SER A 45 7.52 40.38 26.39
C SER A 45 6.47 41.17 27.16
N ASN A 46 5.44 41.72 26.50
CA ASN A 46 4.41 42.53 27.16
C ASN A 46 3.33 41.68 27.85
N TYR A 47 3.10 40.45 27.40
CA TYR A 47 2.02 39.58 27.90
C TYR A 47 2.44 38.11 28.12
N PRO A 48 3.54 37.84 28.85
CA PRO A 48 4.11 36.49 28.96
C PRO A 48 3.15 35.47 29.60
N GLU A 49 2.41 35.88 30.63
CA GLU A 49 1.45 35.02 31.32
C GLU A 49 0.26 34.63 30.43
N VAL A 50 -0.22 35.57 29.61
CA VAL A 50 -1.34 35.34 28.67
C VAL A 50 -0.92 34.37 27.57
N VAL A 51 0.29 34.54 27.01
CA VAL A 51 0.84 33.63 25.99
C VAL A 51 1.01 32.22 26.56
N ARG A 52 1.47 32.09 27.81
CA ARG A 52 1.64 30.79 28.47
C ARG A 52 0.30 30.07 28.69
N GLU A 53 -0.70 30.77 29.23
CA GLU A 53 -2.04 30.19 29.44
C GLU A 53 -2.70 29.78 28.12
N LEU A 54 -2.63 30.63 27.09
CA LEU A 54 -3.15 30.29 25.77
C LEU A 54 -2.44 29.07 25.17
N THR A 55 -1.12 28.98 25.31
CA THR A 55 -0.34 27.83 24.85
C THR A 55 -0.79 26.55 25.54
N ASN A 56 -0.97 26.57 26.87
CA ASN A 56 -1.42 25.41 27.64
C ASN A 56 -2.82 24.95 27.23
N VAL A 57 -3.77 25.88 27.11
CA VAL A 57 -5.15 25.58 26.72
C VAL A 57 -5.21 24.98 25.32
N VAL A 58 -4.48 25.58 24.37
CA VAL A 58 -4.49 25.13 22.98
C VAL A 58 -3.80 23.77 22.84
N LEU A 59 -2.66 23.54 23.49
CA LEU A 59 -1.98 22.24 23.49
C LEU A 59 -2.85 21.15 24.12
N ALA A 60 -3.48 21.43 25.26
CA ALA A 60 -4.39 20.48 25.91
C ALA A 60 -5.57 20.12 25.00
N ALA A 61 -6.18 21.10 24.34
CA ALA A 61 -7.25 20.87 23.38
C ALA A 61 -6.78 20.00 22.20
N VAL A 62 -5.61 20.30 21.61
CA VAL A 62 -5.03 19.51 20.52
C VAL A 62 -4.80 18.06 20.94
N VAL A 63 -4.20 17.83 22.11
CA VAL A 63 -3.95 16.47 22.62
C VAL A 63 -5.26 15.70 22.79
N ILE A 64 -6.30 16.33 23.35
CA ILE A 64 -7.62 15.72 23.49
C ILE A 64 -8.19 15.34 22.11
N PHE A 65 -8.09 16.23 21.13
CA PHE A 65 -8.57 15.95 19.76
C PHE A 65 -7.78 14.85 19.06
N GLU A 66 -6.46 14.77 19.22
CA GLU A 66 -5.64 13.70 18.64
C GLU A 66 -5.88 12.35 19.33
N ILE A 67 -6.31 12.33 20.60
CA ILE A 67 -6.68 11.09 21.30
C ILE A 67 -8.08 10.63 20.90
N ILE A 68 -9.04 11.56 20.78
CA ILE A 68 -10.46 11.24 20.55
C ILE A 68 -10.78 11.12 19.06
N GLY A 69 -10.09 11.89 18.21
CA GLY A 69 -10.29 11.95 16.78
C GLY A 69 -10.19 10.57 16.12
N PRO A 70 -9.03 9.89 16.16
CA PRO A 70 -8.86 8.60 15.50
C PRO A 70 -9.89 7.53 15.93
N PRO A 71 -10.22 7.35 17.22
CA PRO A 71 -11.31 6.47 17.65
C PRO A 71 -12.69 6.85 17.08
N LEU A 72 -13.03 8.14 17.00
CA LEU A 72 -14.29 8.60 16.43
C LEU A 72 -14.33 8.38 14.92
N VAL A 73 -13.25 8.67 14.20
CA VAL A 73 -13.14 8.39 12.75
C VAL A 73 -13.33 6.90 12.50
N ARG A 74 -12.63 6.05 13.25
CA ARG A 74 -12.75 4.59 13.13
C ARG A 74 -14.18 4.11 13.40
N ARG A 75 -14.86 4.70 14.39
CA ARG A 75 -16.26 4.39 14.71
C ARG A 75 -17.21 4.88 13.61
N SER A 76 -16.98 6.04 13.02
CA SER A 76 -17.76 6.57 11.89
C SER A 76 -17.64 5.69 10.65
N ILE A 77 -16.42 5.25 10.29
CA ILE A 77 -16.19 4.33 9.17
C ILE A 77 -16.91 3.00 9.41
N ARG A 78 -16.79 2.44 10.62
CA ARG A 78 -17.49 1.21 11.00
C ARG A 78 -19.01 1.34 10.95
N ASN A 79 -19.56 2.46 11.40
CA ASN A 79 -21.01 2.72 11.34
C ASN A 79 -21.53 2.92 9.91
N ALA A 80 -20.67 3.41 9.00
CA ALA A 80 -20.99 3.52 7.59
C ALA A 80 -20.96 2.16 6.85
N ASP A 81 -20.57 1.08 7.54
CA ASP A 81 -20.29 -0.23 6.94
C ASP A 81 -19.22 -0.16 5.84
N GLU A 82 -18.29 0.80 5.94
CA GLU A 82 -17.17 0.97 5.00
C GLU A 82 -15.86 0.36 5.56
N ASP A 83 -15.90 -0.17 6.79
CA ASP A 83 -14.77 -0.84 7.43
C ASP A 83 -14.41 -2.12 6.65
N GLY A 84 -13.16 -2.20 6.19
CA GLY A 84 -12.67 -3.33 5.38
C GLY A 84 -13.20 -3.39 3.93
N LYS A 85 -13.96 -2.38 3.47
CA LYS A 85 -14.41 -2.27 2.07
C LYS A 85 -13.45 -1.48 1.17
N ASP A 86 -12.41 -0.88 1.74
CA ASP A 86 -11.30 -0.36 0.96
C ASP A 86 -10.72 -1.53 0.14
N ARG A 87 -10.83 -1.44 -1.18
CA ARG A 87 -10.17 -2.43 -2.05
C ARG A 87 -8.68 -2.27 -1.81
N GLN A 88 -8.02 -3.34 -1.35
CA GLN A 88 -6.59 -3.30 -1.10
C GLN A 88 -5.87 -2.81 -2.35
N ARG A 89 -5.12 -1.72 -2.16
CA ARG A 89 -4.23 -1.25 -3.18
C ARG A 89 -3.08 -2.22 -3.27
N ILE A 90 -2.61 -2.47 -4.48
CA ILE A 90 -1.41 -3.26 -4.70
C ILE A 90 -0.21 -2.65 -3.97
N VAL A 91 -0.18 -1.31 -3.85
CA VAL A 91 0.83 -0.58 -3.08
C VAL A 91 0.83 -0.91 -1.59
N GLU A 92 -0.20 -1.54 -1.02
CA GLU A 92 -0.20 -1.89 0.41
C GLU A 92 0.81 -3.00 0.74
N PHE A 93 1.02 -3.95 -0.18
CA PHE A 93 1.96 -5.06 0.04
C PHE A 93 3.17 -5.07 -0.91
N LEU A 94 3.24 -4.16 -1.88
CA LEU A 94 4.41 -3.92 -2.75
C LEU A 94 4.97 -2.51 -2.54
N GLN A 95 5.64 -2.31 -1.40
CA GLN A 95 6.42 -1.09 -1.13
C GLN A 95 7.72 -1.07 -1.93
N GLU A 96 8.34 0.10 -2.07
CA GLU A 96 9.64 0.27 -2.74
C GLU A 96 10.70 -0.73 -2.23
N GLU A 97 10.77 -0.92 -0.92
CA GLU A 97 11.68 -1.86 -0.26
C GLU A 97 11.44 -3.35 -0.60
N TYR A 98 10.29 -3.66 -1.19
CA TYR A 98 9.89 -5.00 -1.63
C TYR A 98 10.07 -5.20 -3.14
N ILE A 99 10.81 -4.31 -3.79
CA ILE A 99 11.08 -4.37 -5.23
C ILE A 99 12.58 -4.60 -5.47
N VAL A 100 12.89 -5.53 -6.38
CA VAL A 100 14.24 -5.76 -6.89
C VAL A 100 14.27 -5.56 -8.41
N THR A 101 15.11 -4.64 -8.87
CA THR A 101 15.35 -4.37 -10.28
C THR A 101 16.81 -3.93 -10.49
N PRO A 102 17.57 -4.54 -11.42
CA PRO A 102 17.22 -5.76 -12.12
C PRO A 102 17.27 -7.00 -11.19
N LEU A 103 16.42 -7.98 -11.47
CA LEU A 103 16.52 -9.35 -10.98
C LEU A 103 17.31 -10.16 -12.01
N GLU A 104 18.53 -10.57 -11.64
CA GLU A 104 19.45 -11.31 -12.51
C GLU A 104 19.22 -12.82 -12.36
N ALA A 105 18.03 -13.30 -12.72
CA ALA A 105 17.70 -14.72 -12.70
C ALA A 105 18.09 -15.41 -14.00
N THR A 106 18.66 -16.63 -13.91
CA THR A 106 19.03 -17.41 -15.09
C THR A 106 17.88 -18.22 -15.68
N ASP A 107 16.94 -18.65 -14.82
CA ASP A 107 15.75 -19.42 -15.19
C ASP A 107 14.62 -19.18 -14.19
N LYS A 108 13.46 -19.81 -14.46
CA LYS A 108 12.27 -19.77 -13.61
C LYS A 108 12.54 -20.12 -12.14
N TRP A 109 13.27 -21.20 -11.88
CA TRP A 109 13.47 -21.72 -10.53
C TRP A 109 14.47 -20.87 -9.77
N ASP A 110 15.48 -20.35 -10.45
CA ASP A 110 16.40 -19.36 -9.89
C ASP A 110 15.66 -18.06 -9.51
N ALA A 111 14.76 -17.57 -10.38
CA ALA A 111 13.95 -16.39 -10.07
C ALA A 111 13.07 -16.60 -8.83
N ILE A 112 12.40 -17.77 -8.73
CA ILE A 112 11.59 -18.13 -7.57
C ILE A 112 12.46 -18.18 -6.31
N ARG A 113 13.64 -18.82 -6.35
CA ARG A 113 14.52 -18.92 -5.18
C ARG A 113 15.06 -17.55 -4.75
N GLN A 114 15.49 -16.71 -5.68
CA GLN A 114 15.98 -15.36 -5.38
C GLN A 114 14.89 -14.50 -4.75
N LEU A 115 13.67 -14.54 -5.30
CA LEU A 115 12.54 -13.79 -4.74
C LEU A 115 12.04 -14.34 -3.41
N ALA A 116 12.08 -15.65 -3.19
CA ALA A 116 11.76 -16.24 -1.89
C ALA A 116 12.76 -15.80 -0.81
N ALA A 117 14.05 -15.78 -1.13
CA ALA A 117 15.08 -15.24 -0.24
C ALA A 117 14.88 -13.74 0.03
N PHE A 118 14.50 -12.98 -1.01
CA PHE A 118 14.22 -11.55 -0.88
C PHE A 118 13.01 -11.30 0.03
N LEU A 119 11.88 -11.97 -0.21
CA LEU A 119 10.66 -11.93 0.60
C LEU A 119 10.96 -12.24 2.06
N LYS A 120 11.69 -13.33 2.32
CA LYS A 120 12.06 -13.72 3.69
C LYS A 120 12.86 -12.62 4.39
N ARG A 121 13.81 -12.00 3.68
CA ARG A 121 14.67 -10.94 4.21
C ARG A 121 13.88 -9.66 4.49
N THR A 122 13.07 -9.20 3.55
CA THR A 122 12.37 -7.91 3.66
C THR A 122 11.20 -7.95 4.64
N HIS A 123 10.50 -9.08 4.72
CA HIS A 123 9.36 -9.25 5.62
C HIS A 123 9.71 -9.91 6.97
N GLY A 124 11.00 -10.15 7.22
CA GLY A 124 11.47 -10.66 8.52
C GLY A 124 10.93 -12.05 8.89
N LEU A 125 10.75 -12.93 7.90
CA LEU A 125 10.22 -14.29 8.11
C LEU A 125 11.30 -15.20 8.74
N THR A 126 11.54 -15.06 10.05
CA THR A 126 12.61 -15.80 10.76
C THR A 126 12.31 -17.29 10.91
N GLU A 127 11.03 -17.65 11.03
CA GLU A 127 10.58 -19.02 11.32
C GLU A 127 10.52 -19.93 10.08
N LEU A 128 10.62 -19.37 8.88
CA LEU A 128 10.57 -20.10 7.62
C LEU A 128 11.94 -20.06 6.94
N THR A 129 12.36 -21.20 6.39
CA THR A 129 13.53 -21.25 5.50
C THR A 129 13.16 -20.77 4.10
N VAL A 130 14.18 -20.48 3.28
CA VAL A 130 13.95 -20.18 1.86
C VAL A 130 13.37 -21.41 1.15
N ASP A 131 13.83 -22.61 1.53
CA ASP A 131 13.37 -23.85 0.91
C ASP A 131 11.89 -24.13 1.22
N ASP A 132 11.40 -23.83 2.44
CA ASP A 132 9.97 -23.94 2.77
C ASP A 132 9.09 -23.07 1.85
N LEU A 133 9.55 -21.84 1.56
CA LEU A 133 8.86 -20.92 0.67
C LEU A 133 8.89 -21.41 -0.78
N VAL A 134 10.05 -21.88 -1.24
CA VAL A 134 10.23 -22.40 -2.59
C VAL A 134 9.37 -23.65 -2.79
N GLU A 135 9.42 -24.62 -1.89
CA GLU A 135 8.63 -25.86 -1.97
C GLU A 135 7.13 -25.55 -2.06
N SER A 136 6.62 -24.63 -1.23
CA SER A 136 5.22 -24.21 -1.28
C SER A 136 4.81 -23.62 -2.64
N ILE A 137 5.72 -22.94 -3.34
CA ILE A 137 5.46 -22.35 -4.67
C ILE A 137 5.56 -23.44 -5.73
N GLU A 138 6.60 -24.29 -5.66
CA GLU A 138 6.87 -25.35 -6.62
C GLU A 138 5.71 -26.35 -6.73
N GLU A 139 5.08 -26.71 -5.60
CA GLU A 139 3.90 -27.59 -5.58
C GLU A 139 2.82 -27.13 -6.56
N ARG A 140 2.59 -25.82 -6.64
CA ARG A 140 1.62 -25.23 -7.57
C ARG A 140 2.21 -25.06 -8.97
N GLU A 141 3.40 -24.49 -9.07
CA GLU A 141 4.06 -24.14 -10.33
C GLU A 141 4.31 -25.36 -11.23
N LYS A 142 4.65 -26.52 -10.63
CA LYS A 142 4.84 -27.78 -11.35
C LYS A 142 3.53 -28.35 -11.92
N SER A 143 2.39 -28.00 -11.33
CA SER A 143 1.08 -28.45 -11.81
C SER A 143 0.60 -27.64 -13.02
N ILE A 144 0.68 -26.31 -12.91
CA ILE A 144 0.31 -25.34 -13.94
C ILE A 144 1.19 -24.10 -13.69
N SER A 145 1.84 -23.60 -14.75
CA SER A 145 2.63 -22.37 -14.66
C SER A 145 1.80 -21.21 -14.09
N THR A 146 2.39 -20.42 -13.21
CA THR A 146 1.77 -19.18 -12.70
C THR A 146 2.05 -17.97 -13.59
N ALA A 147 2.67 -18.17 -14.75
CA ALA A 147 2.74 -17.17 -15.79
C ALA A 147 1.35 -16.88 -16.36
N MET A 148 1.03 -15.59 -16.47
CA MET A 148 -0.25 -15.11 -17.01
C MET A 148 -0.18 -14.73 -18.49
N GLY A 149 1.01 -14.80 -19.08
CA GLY A 149 1.32 -14.19 -20.37
C GLY A 149 1.57 -12.68 -20.26
N SER A 150 1.75 -12.01 -21.39
CA SER A 150 2.06 -10.56 -21.46
C SER A 150 3.28 -10.15 -20.62
N GLY A 151 4.23 -11.07 -20.44
CA GLY A 151 5.46 -10.82 -19.71
C GLY A 151 5.36 -10.92 -18.19
N VAL A 152 4.33 -11.57 -17.63
CA VAL A 152 4.10 -11.62 -16.18
C VAL A 152 3.96 -13.02 -15.61
N ALA A 153 4.52 -13.23 -14.41
CA ALA A 153 4.22 -14.36 -13.54
C ALA A 153 3.85 -13.93 -12.11
N ILE A 154 2.97 -14.71 -11.47
CA ILE A 154 2.54 -14.50 -10.08
C ILE A 154 2.73 -15.79 -9.25
N PRO A 155 3.98 -16.21 -8.99
CA PRO A 155 4.25 -17.33 -8.11
C PRO A 155 3.73 -17.01 -6.71
N HIS A 156 3.03 -17.96 -6.08
CA HIS A 156 2.40 -17.72 -4.78
C HIS A 156 2.61 -18.86 -3.81
N ALA A 157 2.95 -18.51 -2.57
CA ALA A 157 3.17 -19.42 -1.46
C ALA A 157 2.01 -19.36 -0.47
N LYS A 158 1.70 -20.51 0.14
CA LYS A 158 0.78 -20.60 1.28
C LYS A 158 1.60 -20.73 2.56
N LEU A 159 1.45 -19.78 3.47
CA LEU A 159 2.17 -19.81 4.74
C LEU A 159 1.30 -20.43 5.84
N PRO A 160 1.89 -21.22 6.78
CA PRO A 160 1.16 -21.73 7.93
C PRO A 160 0.53 -20.62 8.77
N SER A 161 1.27 -19.52 8.98
CA SER A 161 0.88 -18.33 9.74
C SER A 161 1.69 -17.11 9.27
N GLY A 162 1.27 -15.92 9.69
CA GLY A 162 1.95 -14.65 9.37
C GLY A 162 1.02 -13.45 9.63
N PRO A 163 1.57 -12.23 9.73
CA PRO A 163 0.80 -11.06 10.14
C PRO A 163 -0.24 -10.63 9.09
N ASP A 164 0.12 -10.62 7.81
CA ASP A 164 -0.77 -10.29 6.70
C ASP A 164 -0.27 -10.94 5.39
N ILE A 165 -0.97 -10.71 4.28
CA ILE A 165 -0.51 -11.03 2.93
C ILE A 165 0.73 -10.19 2.60
N MET A 166 1.80 -10.86 2.17
CA MET A 166 3.07 -10.23 1.82
C MET A 166 3.36 -10.44 0.34
N GLY A 167 4.15 -9.54 -0.24
CA GLY A 167 4.68 -9.77 -1.58
C GLY A 167 5.99 -9.06 -1.84
N VAL A 168 6.61 -9.46 -2.93
CA VAL A 168 7.79 -8.82 -3.53
C VAL A 168 7.66 -8.82 -5.04
N MET A 169 8.32 -7.88 -5.69
CA MET A 169 8.36 -7.80 -7.14
C MET A 169 9.80 -7.84 -7.65
N GLY A 170 10.04 -8.69 -8.65
CA GLY A 170 11.27 -8.74 -9.43
C GLY A 170 11.03 -8.29 -10.87
N ILE A 171 11.97 -7.51 -11.40
CA ILE A 171 11.98 -7.14 -12.82
C ILE A 171 13.18 -7.78 -13.49
N CYS A 172 12.93 -8.62 -14.51
CA CYS A 172 13.95 -9.23 -15.38
C CYS A 172 13.95 -8.49 -16.74
N PRO A 173 14.80 -7.48 -16.97
CA PRO A 173 14.75 -6.67 -18.19
C PRO A 173 14.91 -7.50 -19.48
N ASN A 174 15.75 -8.53 -19.43
CA ASN A 174 16.00 -9.44 -20.57
C ASN A 174 14.89 -10.48 -20.75
N GLY A 175 13.98 -10.61 -19.79
CA GLY A 175 12.98 -11.67 -19.73
C GLY A 175 13.59 -13.02 -19.36
N ILE A 176 12.77 -13.89 -18.79
CA ILE A 176 13.13 -15.29 -18.52
C ILE A 176 12.04 -16.21 -19.06
N ASP A 177 12.42 -17.43 -19.45
CA ASP A 177 11.44 -18.47 -19.74
C ASP A 177 10.77 -18.92 -18.44
N PHE A 178 9.44 -18.82 -18.39
CA PHE A 178 8.61 -19.16 -17.25
C PHE A 178 7.46 -20.11 -17.65
N ASP A 179 7.58 -20.80 -18.78
CA ASP A 179 6.52 -21.65 -19.35
C ASP A 179 5.19 -20.86 -19.52
N ALA A 180 5.29 -19.63 -20.02
CA ALA A 180 4.13 -18.76 -20.20
C ALA A 180 3.16 -19.31 -21.26
N PRO A 181 1.84 -19.17 -21.07
CA PRO A 181 0.84 -19.72 -22.00
C PRO A 181 0.90 -19.09 -23.41
N ASP A 182 1.47 -17.89 -23.54
CA ASP A 182 1.69 -17.20 -24.81
C ASP A 182 3.09 -17.44 -25.40
N ASN A 183 3.91 -18.30 -24.77
CA ASN A 183 5.30 -18.60 -25.10
C ASN A 183 6.21 -17.35 -25.17
N LYS A 184 5.86 -16.27 -24.45
CA LYS A 184 6.68 -15.07 -24.37
C LYS A 184 7.50 -15.05 -23.09
N PRO A 185 8.69 -14.43 -23.09
CA PRO A 185 9.48 -14.25 -21.87
C PRO A 185 8.71 -13.46 -20.80
N VAL A 186 8.88 -13.85 -19.55
CA VAL A 186 8.38 -13.11 -18.38
C VAL A 186 9.41 -12.07 -17.95
N HIS A 187 8.98 -10.82 -17.84
CA HIS A 187 9.78 -9.68 -17.41
C HIS A 187 9.44 -9.23 -15.99
N TYR A 188 8.23 -9.51 -15.51
CA TYR A 188 7.74 -9.05 -14.21
C TYR A 188 7.24 -10.22 -13.39
N ILE A 189 7.81 -10.40 -12.20
CA ILE A 189 7.47 -11.51 -11.33
C ILE A 189 7.00 -10.93 -10.00
N ILE A 190 5.75 -11.15 -9.66
CA ILE A 190 5.17 -10.69 -8.39
C ILE A 190 4.94 -11.91 -7.52
N MET A 191 5.82 -12.12 -6.54
CA MET A 191 5.68 -13.22 -5.60
C MET A 191 4.76 -12.81 -4.46
N ILE A 192 3.78 -13.66 -4.13
CA ILE A 192 2.82 -13.41 -3.06
C ILE A 192 2.88 -14.55 -2.05
N ALA A 193 3.01 -14.22 -0.76
CA ALA A 193 2.93 -15.19 0.32
C ALA A 193 1.73 -14.88 1.20
N THR A 194 0.85 -15.86 1.37
CA THR A 194 -0.44 -15.69 2.03
C THR A 194 -0.56 -16.62 3.24
N PRO A 195 -0.68 -16.08 4.46
CA PRO A 195 -1.03 -16.86 5.64
C PRO A 195 -2.40 -17.52 5.48
N ARG A 196 -2.57 -18.74 6.02
CA ARG A 196 -3.84 -19.49 5.96
C ARG A 196 -5.06 -18.70 6.43
N GLU A 197 -4.88 -17.85 7.44
CA GLU A 197 -5.94 -16.99 8.01
C GLU A 197 -6.48 -15.96 6.99
N HIS A 198 -5.68 -15.58 5.99
CA HIS A 198 -6.01 -14.56 4.99
C HIS A 198 -6.41 -15.15 3.63
N GLN A 199 -6.73 -16.44 3.56
CA GLN A 199 -7.02 -17.13 2.30
C GLN A 199 -8.19 -16.51 1.51
N GLN A 200 -9.21 -15.97 2.19
CA GLN A 200 -10.31 -15.28 1.50
C GLN A 200 -9.86 -13.99 0.80
N ARG A 201 -8.92 -13.26 1.40
CA ARG A 201 -8.35 -12.02 0.84
C ARG A 201 -7.38 -12.29 -0.30
N HIS A 202 -6.76 -13.48 -0.34
CA HIS A 202 -5.84 -13.89 -1.41
C HIS A 202 -6.39 -13.67 -2.82
N LEU A 203 -7.62 -14.10 -3.09
CA LEU A 203 -8.22 -13.98 -4.43
C LEU A 203 -8.45 -12.52 -4.83
N GLN A 204 -8.74 -11.65 -3.87
CA GLN A 204 -8.92 -10.22 -4.12
C GLN A 204 -7.58 -9.57 -4.50
N VAL A 205 -6.50 -9.94 -3.82
CA VAL A 205 -5.14 -9.51 -4.14
C VAL A 205 -4.73 -10.00 -5.53
N MET A 206 -4.91 -11.29 -5.83
CA MET A 206 -4.63 -11.84 -7.16
C MET A 206 -5.38 -11.10 -8.27
N ALA A 207 -6.67 -10.78 -8.05
CA ALA A 207 -7.46 -10.02 -9.01
C ALA A 207 -6.96 -8.58 -9.17
N ALA A 208 -6.49 -7.94 -8.11
CA ALA A 208 -5.90 -6.61 -8.18
C ALA A 208 -4.62 -6.63 -9.01
N VAL A 209 -3.70 -7.55 -8.70
CA VAL A 209 -2.43 -7.73 -9.41
C VAL A 209 -2.67 -8.00 -10.90
N ALA A 210 -3.58 -8.91 -11.23
CA ALA A 210 -3.96 -9.21 -12.61
C ALA A 210 -4.48 -7.97 -13.37
N ARG A 211 -5.27 -7.10 -12.71
CA ARG A 211 -5.77 -5.85 -13.32
C ARG A 211 -4.65 -4.87 -13.63
N MET A 212 -3.79 -4.56 -12.65
CA MET A 212 -2.64 -3.67 -12.84
C MET A 212 -1.75 -4.13 -13.99
N ILE A 213 -1.52 -5.44 -14.08
CA ILE A 213 -0.70 -6.01 -15.13
C ILE A 213 -1.39 -6.00 -16.49
N SER A 214 -2.72 -6.05 -16.53
CA SER A 214 -3.48 -5.98 -17.79
C SER A 214 -3.38 -4.58 -18.42
N ASP A 215 -3.09 -3.55 -17.64
CA ASP A 215 -2.85 -2.21 -18.16
C ASP A 215 -1.52 -2.12 -18.95
N THR A 216 -1.64 -1.67 -20.19
CA THR A 216 -0.50 -1.59 -21.12
C THR A 216 0.41 -0.41 -20.81
N ASN A 217 -0.13 0.67 -20.24
CA ASN A 217 0.65 1.85 -19.86
C ASN A 217 1.57 1.52 -18.68
N THR A 218 1.04 0.83 -17.68
CA THR A 218 1.78 0.31 -16.52
C THR A 218 2.90 -0.62 -16.96
N ARG A 219 2.61 -1.60 -17.83
CA ARG A 219 3.67 -2.49 -18.38
C ARG A 219 4.75 -1.71 -19.14
N ALA A 220 4.40 -0.67 -19.89
CA ALA A 220 5.37 0.16 -20.60
C ALA A 220 6.27 0.96 -19.64
N LYS A 221 5.70 1.53 -18.58
CA LYS A 221 6.46 2.23 -17.52
C LYS A 221 7.38 1.28 -16.76
N LEU A 222 6.87 0.10 -16.38
CA LEU A 222 7.66 -0.93 -15.69
C LEU A 222 8.85 -1.41 -16.52
N LEU A 223 8.72 -1.47 -17.86
CA LEU A 223 9.81 -1.93 -18.74
C LEU A 223 11.00 -0.98 -18.75
N VAL A 224 10.75 0.33 -18.59
CA VAL A 224 11.80 1.36 -18.64
C VAL A 224 12.32 1.74 -17.26
N ALA A 225 11.67 1.29 -16.19
CA ALA A 225 12.06 1.55 -14.82
C ALA A 225 13.36 0.81 -14.47
N LYS A 226 14.34 1.57 -13.97
CA LYS A 226 15.70 1.11 -13.64
C LYS A 226 15.94 1.05 -12.14
N THR A 227 15.04 1.61 -11.34
CA THR A 227 15.18 1.68 -9.88
C THR A 227 13.90 1.21 -9.18
N PRO A 228 13.99 0.66 -7.96
CA PRO A 228 12.80 0.30 -7.16
C PRO A 228 11.81 1.46 -7.00
N ALA A 229 12.30 2.69 -6.83
CA ALA A 229 11.47 3.89 -6.73
C ALA A 229 10.65 4.15 -8.01
N GLU A 230 11.27 4.06 -9.19
CA GLU A 230 10.57 4.24 -10.47
C GLU A 230 9.52 3.15 -10.71
N VAL A 231 9.80 1.92 -10.28
CA VAL A 231 8.83 0.80 -10.33
C VAL A 231 7.66 1.07 -9.40
N TYR A 232 7.94 1.49 -8.16
CA TYR A 232 6.92 1.82 -7.18
C TYR A 232 6.02 2.95 -7.67
N GLU A 233 6.60 4.03 -8.21
CA GLU A 233 5.86 5.15 -8.79
C GLU A 233 4.94 4.70 -9.94
N ALA A 234 5.44 3.82 -10.83
CA ALA A 234 4.64 3.29 -11.94
C ALA A 234 3.40 2.52 -11.45
N ILE A 235 3.53 1.76 -10.36
CA ILE A 235 2.44 0.99 -9.73
C ILE A 235 1.50 1.90 -8.93
N GLU A 236 2.04 2.90 -8.24
CA GLU A 236 1.26 3.81 -7.39
C GLU A 236 0.34 4.71 -8.21
N VAL A 237 0.83 5.26 -9.33
CA VAL A 237 0.03 6.11 -10.23
C VAL A 237 -1.19 5.35 -10.75
N GLU A 238 -1.02 4.12 -11.21
CA GLU A 238 -2.14 3.27 -11.67
C GLU A 238 -3.12 2.93 -10.54
N SER A 239 -2.59 2.68 -9.34
CA SER A 239 -3.45 2.43 -8.18
C SER A 239 -4.37 3.62 -7.90
N LYS A 240 -3.87 4.85 -8.05
CA LYS A 240 -4.63 6.11 -7.89
C LYS A 240 -5.64 6.33 -9.02
N GLU A 241 -5.29 6.04 -10.26
CA GLU A 241 -6.20 6.19 -11.41
C GLU A 241 -7.38 5.21 -11.33
N ASN A 242 -7.16 3.98 -10.84
CA ASN A 242 -8.23 3.01 -10.63
C ASN A 242 -9.19 3.33 -9.46
N TYR A 243 -8.86 4.28 -8.56
CA TYR A 243 -9.85 4.81 -7.61
C TYR A 243 -10.92 5.67 -8.29
N ASN A 244 -10.58 6.31 -9.41
CA ASN A 244 -11.50 7.22 -10.09
C ASN A 244 -12.58 6.49 -10.89
N TYR A 245 -12.38 5.21 -11.23
CA TYR A 245 -13.35 4.44 -12.02
C TYR A 245 -14.62 4.08 -11.23
N PHE A 246 -14.58 4.08 -9.89
CA PHE A 246 -15.76 3.81 -9.04
C PHE A 246 -16.50 5.08 -8.59
N LEU A 247 -16.09 6.26 -9.09
CA LEU A 247 -16.80 7.54 -8.92
C LEU A 247 -17.68 7.88 -10.14
N GLU A 248 -17.54 7.14 -11.24
CA GLU A 248 -18.43 7.16 -12.39
C GLU A 248 -19.47 6.03 -12.28
N ASP A 249 -20.41 6.20 -11.34
CA ASP A 249 -21.83 5.87 -11.51
C ASP A 249 -22.63 6.92 -10.71
#